data_AF-A0A396H209-F1
#
_entry.id   AF-A0A396H209-F1
#
_cell.length_a   1.000
_cell.length_b   1.000
_cell.length_c   1.000
_cell.angle_alpha   90.00
_cell.angle_beta   90.00
_cell.angle_gamma   90.00
#
_symmetry.space_group_name_H-M   'P 1'
#
loop_
_entity.id
_entity.type
_entity.pdbx_description
1 polymer ?
#
loop_
_entity_poly.entity_id
_entity_poly.type
_entity_poly.pdbx_seq_one_letter_code
_entity_poly.pdbx_strand_id
1 'polypeptide(L)'
;MKCSYLYVRMKRVSECGLLLLLSSFLPSHLIVKFMHKNPENYGIKKGISADRLEKHVQGIQLRRNEKKILNDINADKDGRLRFHILGDKGKKKKRIQTREEKIFILANDCLTGDPSVHELSLIQDINSICSNGCRIAKCMKEYFVYKKNFKGAVNSALLAKSFNQKLWDDSPYLLKQLPGIGMITAKALHSMGVKSFEALAEADPRKIELVTGRKYPFGNHIKDSLLSLPPKVDVKLTEMESHTHGKSKLVVTLTRISQSGQSAKRHYADMIIGLEEDNTIFFHEKIR
;
A
#
# COMPACT_ATOMS: atom_id res chain seq x y z
N MET A 1 -24.56 -8.72 4.95
CA MET A 1 -23.79 -9.14 3.76
C MET A 1 -22.94 -7.97 3.26
N LYS A 2 -21.68 -7.88 3.68
CA LYS A 2 -20.73 -6.89 3.13
C LYS A 2 -19.83 -7.64 2.17
N CYS A 3 -20.23 -7.59 0.90
CA CYS A 3 -19.52 -8.15 -0.22
C CYS A 3 -18.19 -7.39 -0.36
N SER A 4 -17.19 -7.83 0.39
CA SER A 4 -15.90 -7.18 0.46
C SER A 4 -15.08 -7.75 -0.69
N TYR A 5 -14.73 -6.92 -1.67
CA TYR A 5 -13.48 -7.17 -2.39
C TYR A 5 -12.41 -7.52 -1.34
N LEU A 6 -11.42 -8.34 -1.67
CA LEU A 6 -10.38 -8.78 -0.72
C LEU A 6 -9.42 -7.62 -0.30
N TYR A 7 -9.99 -6.48 0.05
CA TYR A 7 -9.61 -5.54 1.10
C TYR A 7 -10.34 -5.95 2.38
N VAL A 8 -9.79 -6.93 3.11
CA VAL A 8 -10.03 -6.95 4.55
C VAL A 8 -9.54 -5.60 5.04
N ARG A 9 -10.47 -4.73 5.43
CA ARG A 9 -10.19 -3.44 6.05
C ARG A 9 -9.55 -3.73 7.40
N MET A 10 -8.24 -3.98 7.37
CA MET A 10 -7.42 -4.14 8.55
C MET A 10 -7.47 -2.81 9.30
N LYS A 11 -8.02 -2.87 10.52
CA LYS A 11 -8.11 -1.69 11.37
C LYS A 11 -6.71 -1.30 11.81
N ARG A 12 -6.38 -0.03 11.53
CA ARG A 12 -5.25 0.78 12.02
C ARG A 12 -3.87 0.21 11.70
N VAL A 13 -3.14 0.93 10.85
CA VAL A 13 -1.69 0.97 10.92
C VAL A 13 -1.31 1.43 12.34
N SER A 14 -0.89 0.50 13.18
CA SER A 14 -0.33 0.78 14.50
C SER A 14 1.02 1.52 14.36
N GLU A 15 1.61 1.95 15.48
CA GLU A 15 2.99 2.50 15.53
C GLU A 15 4.02 1.62 14.78
N CYS A 16 3.74 0.33 14.57
CA CYS A 16 4.53 -0.58 13.75
C CYS A 16 4.65 -0.14 12.28
N GLY A 17 3.68 0.57 11.70
CA GLY A 17 3.77 1.06 10.33
C GLY A 17 4.82 2.14 10.14
N LEU A 18 5.01 3.00 11.14
CA LEU A 18 6.10 3.98 11.16
C LEU A 18 7.45 3.27 11.21
N LEU A 19 7.60 2.27 12.08
CA LEU A 19 8.79 1.41 12.15
C LEU A 19 9.04 0.64 10.85
N LEU A 20 7.99 0.21 10.13
CA LEU A 20 8.13 -0.50 8.87
C LEU A 20 8.49 0.41 7.71
N LEU A 21 7.87 1.60 7.61
CA LEU A 21 8.30 2.66 6.70
C LEU A 21 9.73 3.07 6.99
N LEU A 22 10.07 3.36 8.24
CA LEU A 22 11.43 3.66 8.65
C LEU A 22 12.36 2.49 8.32
N SER A 23 12.02 1.24 8.64
CA SER A 23 12.87 0.08 8.34
C SER A 23 13.06 -0.16 6.84
N SER A 24 12.05 0.12 6.01
CA SER A 24 12.14 0.01 4.55
C SER A 24 13.09 1.03 3.91
N PHE A 25 13.47 2.09 4.65
CA PHE A 25 14.34 3.16 4.18
C PHE A 25 15.55 3.46 5.11
N LEU A 26 15.61 2.85 6.29
CA LEU A 26 16.76 2.79 7.18
C LEU A 26 17.85 1.96 6.51
N PRO A 27 19.13 2.28 6.75
CA PRO A 27 20.20 2.09 5.80
C PRO A 27 20.21 0.67 5.28
N SER A 28 20.09 0.59 3.95
CA SER A 28 20.18 -0.57 3.07
C SER A 28 20.99 -1.72 3.67
N HIS A 29 22.14 -1.44 4.29
CA HIS A 29 23.02 -2.40 4.97
C HIS A 29 22.34 -3.39 5.93
N LEU A 30 21.28 -3.05 6.67
CA LEU A 30 20.67 -3.97 7.65
C LEU A 30 19.76 -4.97 6.92
N ILE A 31 18.87 -4.49 6.04
CA ILE A 31 18.02 -5.34 5.19
C ILE A 31 18.91 -6.17 4.24
N VAL A 32 19.99 -5.60 3.72
CA VAL A 32 21.03 -6.25 2.90
C VAL A 32 21.76 -7.35 3.65
N LYS A 33 22.23 -7.11 4.88
CA LYS A 33 22.85 -8.14 5.74
C LYS A 33 21.87 -9.28 6.04
N PHE A 34 20.58 -8.98 6.18
CA PHE A 34 19.55 -9.98 6.40
C PHE A 34 19.21 -10.80 5.14
N MET A 35 19.15 -10.16 3.95
CA MET A 35 18.92 -10.85 2.67
C MET A 35 20.10 -11.73 2.24
N HIS A 36 21.34 -11.34 2.57
CA HIS A 36 22.52 -12.16 2.34
C HIS A 36 22.54 -13.47 3.14
N LYS A 37 21.83 -13.52 4.28
CA LYS A 37 21.90 -14.68 5.17
C LYS A 37 21.07 -15.89 4.71
N ASN A 38 20.04 -15.73 3.86
CA ASN A 38 19.18 -16.85 3.41
C ASN A 38 18.41 -16.54 2.09
N PRO A 39 19.07 -16.36 0.94
CA PRO A 39 18.43 -15.94 -0.31
C PRO A 39 17.38 -16.92 -0.88
N GLU A 40 17.49 -18.22 -0.60
CA GLU A 40 16.60 -19.26 -1.16
C GLU A 40 15.15 -19.25 -0.61
N ASN A 41 14.91 -18.67 0.58
CA ASN A 41 13.61 -18.73 1.25
C ASN A 41 12.66 -17.56 0.94
N TYR A 42 13.10 -16.54 0.20
CA TYR A 42 12.35 -15.28 0.02
C TYR A 42 11.78 -15.08 -1.39
N GLY A 43 11.79 -16.11 -2.25
CA GLY A 43 11.17 -16.06 -3.58
C GLY A 43 11.78 -15.01 -4.53
N ILE A 44 12.95 -14.48 -4.20
CA ILE A 44 13.73 -13.61 -5.07
C ILE A 44 14.39 -14.51 -6.13
N LYS A 45 13.99 -14.38 -7.41
CA LYS A 45 14.75 -14.97 -8.52
C LYS A 45 16.23 -14.62 -8.30
N LYS A 46 17.13 -15.62 -8.29
CA LYS A 46 18.60 -15.43 -8.24
C LYS A 46 18.98 -14.17 -9.05
N GLY A 47 19.53 -13.14 -8.38
CA GLY A 47 20.10 -11.98 -9.08
C GLY A 47 19.67 -10.57 -8.68
N ILE A 48 18.92 -10.35 -7.59
CA ILE A 48 18.93 -9.03 -6.94
C ILE A 48 20.01 -9.07 -5.86
N SER A 49 21.26 -8.81 -6.24
CA SER A 49 22.32 -8.62 -5.25
C SER A 49 21.94 -7.45 -4.34
N ALA A 50 22.33 -7.54 -3.06
CA ALA A 50 22.24 -6.46 -2.10
C ALA A 50 22.72 -5.10 -2.67
N ASP A 51 23.77 -5.15 -3.48
CA ASP A 51 24.36 -4.00 -4.16
C ASP A 51 23.38 -3.34 -5.14
N ARG A 52 22.45 -4.09 -5.75
CA ARG A 52 21.40 -3.52 -6.60
C ARG A 52 20.40 -2.72 -5.78
N LEU A 53 19.90 -3.25 -4.66
CA LEU A 53 18.91 -2.55 -3.82
C LEU A 53 19.49 -1.29 -3.19
N GLU A 54 20.75 -1.33 -2.76
CA GLU A 54 21.48 -0.17 -2.28
C GLU A 54 21.75 0.85 -3.40
N LYS A 55 22.21 0.41 -4.58
CA LYS A 55 22.36 1.27 -5.77
C LYS A 55 21.07 1.96 -6.22
N HIS A 56 19.91 1.33 -6.04
CA HIS A 56 18.62 1.89 -6.47
C HIS A 56 18.14 3.08 -5.63
N VAL A 57 18.57 3.18 -4.36
CA VAL A 57 18.28 4.34 -3.48
C VAL A 57 19.41 5.36 -3.49
N GLN A 58 20.64 4.97 -3.89
CA GLN A 58 21.80 5.85 -4.00
C GLN A 58 21.61 7.05 -4.93
N GLY A 59 20.75 6.95 -5.95
CA GLY A 59 20.47 8.05 -6.89
C GLY A 59 19.69 9.22 -6.28
N ILE A 60 18.99 9.00 -5.16
CA ILE A 60 18.24 10.06 -4.48
C ILE A 60 19.21 10.85 -3.61
N GLN A 61 19.33 12.14 -3.88
CA GLN A 61 20.19 13.05 -3.12
C GLN A 61 19.34 14.18 -2.55
N LEU A 62 19.67 14.64 -1.34
CA LEU A 62 19.06 15.85 -0.77
C LEU A 62 19.75 17.08 -1.36
N ARG A 63 19.04 17.82 -2.22
CA ARG A 63 19.57 19.04 -2.85
C ARG A 63 19.17 20.27 -2.04
N ARG A 64 19.96 21.35 -2.15
CA ARG A 64 19.72 22.59 -1.37
C ARG A 64 18.38 23.26 -1.72
N ASN A 65 18.04 23.31 -3.01
CA ASN A 65 16.82 23.94 -3.53
C ASN A 65 15.54 23.22 -3.07
N GLU A 66 15.61 21.93 -2.74
CA GLU A 66 14.45 21.12 -2.33
C GLU A 66 14.17 21.21 -0.82
N LYS A 67 15.09 21.76 -0.01
CA LYS A 67 14.95 21.76 1.45
C LYS A 67 13.72 22.54 1.92
N LYS A 68 13.39 23.64 1.27
CA LYS A 68 12.25 24.49 1.64
C LYS A 68 10.95 23.70 1.56
N ILE A 69 10.66 23.12 0.39
CA ILE A 69 9.45 22.33 0.17
C ILE A 69 9.38 21.10 1.10
N LEU A 70 10.51 20.43 1.36
CA LEU A 70 10.55 19.30 2.30
C LEU A 70 10.24 19.73 3.75
N ASN A 71 10.74 20.88 4.18
CA ASN A 71 10.41 21.43 5.51
C ASN A 71 8.92 21.79 5.60
N ASP A 72 8.36 22.38 4.55
CA ASP A 72 6.94 22.77 4.49
C ASP A 72 6.03 21.54 4.52
N ILE A 73 6.37 20.49 3.79
CA ILE A 73 5.65 19.20 3.84
C ILE A 73 5.73 18.60 5.25
N ASN A 74 6.90 18.58 5.90
CA ASN A 74 7.01 18.02 7.25
C ASN A 74 6.27 18.86 8.31
N ALA A 75 6.21 20.18 8.12
CA ALA A 75 5.45 21.07 9.00
C ALA A 75 3.95 20.75 8.92
N ASP A 76 3.45 20.50 7.69
CA ASP A 76 2.09 20.04 7.39
C ASP A 76 1.02 20.83 8.15
N LYS A 77 0.78 22.05 7.69
CA LYS A 77 -0.21 22.93 8.31
C LYS A 77 -1.63 22.41 8.18
N ASP A 78 -1.89 21.62 7.13
CA ASP A 78 -3.22 21.13 6.77
C ASP A 78 -3.53 19.74 7.37
N GLY A 79 -2.59 19.14 8.10
CA GLY A 79 -2.78 17.82 8.73
C GLY A 79 -2.94 16.68 7.72
N ARG A 80 -2.34 16.79 6.54
CA ARG A 80 -2.44 15.78 5.47
C ARG A 80 -1.48 14.61 5.68
N LEU A 81 -0.34 14.86 6.32
CA LEU A 81 0.74 13.89 6.46
C LEU A 81 0.42 12.95 7.63
N ARG A 82 0.57 11.64 7.41
CA ARG A 82 0.29 10.64 8.46
C ARG A 82 1.37 10.62 9.52
N PHE A 83 2.62 10.79 9.09
CA PHE A 83 3.78 10.70 9.97
C PHE A 83 4.74 11.85 9.70
N HIS A 84 5.21 12.46 10.79
CA HIS A 84 6.20 13.54 10.75
C HIS A 84 7.56 13.06 11.20
N ILE A 85 8.58 13.70 10.68
CA ILE A 85 9.92 13.61 11.24
C ILE A 85 9.97 14.50 12.47
N LEU A 86 10.27 13.88 13.61
CA LEU A 86 10.41 14.55 14.88
C LEU A 86 11.88 14.94 15.10
N GLY A 87 12.09 16.11 15.70
CA GLY A 87 13.38 16.55 16.20
C GLY A 87 13.44 16.39 17.72
N ASP A 88 14.36 17.13 18.33
CA ASP A 88 14.56 17.09 19.77
C ASP A 88 13.26 17.42 20.51
N LYS A 89 13.01 16.69 21.61
CA LYS A 89 11.81 16.85 22.45
C LYS A 89 10.50 16.47 21.76
N GLY A 90 10.55 15.65 20.71
CA GLY A 90 9.36 15.09 20.05
C GLY A 90 8.56 16.07 19.19
N LYS A 91 9.08 17.28 18.95
CA LYS A 91 8.42 18.28 18.09
C LYS A 91 8.72 18.03 16.61
N LYS A 92 7.83 18.43 15.70
CA LYS A 92 8.08 18.38 14.25
C LYS A 92 9.42 19.04 13.90
N LYS A 93 10.30 18.31 13.23
CA LYS A 93 11.63 18.79 12.83
C LYS A 93 11.49 19.90 11.79
N LYS A 94 12.08 21.07 12.08
CA LYS A 94 12.01 22.26 11.21
C LYS A 94 12.94 22.21 10.00
N ARG A 95 14.02 21.44 10.07
CA ARG A 95 15.08 21.41 9.06
C ARG A 95 15.38 19.97 8.68
N ILE A 96 15.10 19.62 7.43
CA ILE A 96 15.44 18.35 6.80
C ILE A 96 16.89 18.41 6.32
N GLN A 97 17.69 17.43 6.72
CA GLN A 97 19.15 17.45 6.61
C GLN A 97 19.74 16.20 5.98
N THR A 98 19.01 15.08 6.01
CA THR A 98 19.49 13.79 5.49
C THR A 98 18.70 13.32 4.28
N ARG A 99 19.30 12.44 3.50
CA ARG A 99 18.64 11.78 2.36
C ARG A 99 17.47 10.92 2.84
N GLU A 100 17.65 10.23 3.97
CA GLU A 100 16.68 9.33 4.57
C GLU A 100 15.42 10.09 4.99
N GLU A 101 15.59 11.29 5.56
CA GLU A 101 14.47 12.18 5.88
C GLU A 101 13.73 12.68 4.64
N LYS A 102 14.46 13.02 3.56
CA LYS A 102 13.84 13.35 2.27
C LYS A 102 12.99 12.20 1.75
N ILE A 103 13.54 10.99 1.74
CA ILE A 103 12.83 9.79 1.27
C ILE A 103 11.57 9.56 2.12
N PHE A 104 11.68 9.65 3.44
CA PHE A 104 10.56 9.49 4.35
C PHE A 104 9.43 10.48 4.08
N ILE A 105 9.76 11.77 3.92
CA ILE A 105 8.78 12.83 3.66
C ILE A 105 8.12 12.64 2.31
N LEU A 106 8.90 12.40 1.25
CA LEU A 106 8.37 12.20 -0.09
C LEU A 106 7.49 10.94 -0.19
N ALA A 107 7.87 9.87 0.50
CA ALA A 107 7.04 8.69 0.61
C ALA A 107 5.69 9.03 1.27
N ASN A 108 5.72 9.70 2.43
CA ASN A 108 4.51 10.01 3.18
C ASN A 108 3.58 10.97 2.42
N ASP A 109 4.13 12.02 1.81
CA ASP A 109 3.40 12.99 0.99
C ASP A 109 2.79 12.32 -0.25
N CYS A 110 3.52 11.43 -0.91
CA CYS A 110 2.98 10.67 -2.04
C CYS A 110 1.80 9.78 -1.64
N LEU A 111 1.87 9.14 -0.47
CA LEU A 111 0.82 8.25 0.03
C LEU A 111 -0.44 8.99 0.49
N THR A 112 -0.41 10.31 0.66
CA THR A 112 -1.65 11.11 0.76
C THR A 112 -2.51 10.99 -0.50
N GLY A 113 -1.88 10.61 -1.63
CA GLY A 113 -2.47 10.56 -2.95
C GLY A 113 -2.53 11.93 -3.66
N ASP A 114 -2.15 13.00 -2.98
CA ASP A 114 -2.13 14.38 -3.46
C ASP A 114 -0.81 15.06 -3.06
N PRO A 115 0.33 14.62 -3.63
CA PRO A 115 1.63 15.14 -3.25
C PRO A 115 1.73 16.64 -3.54
N SER A 116 2.32 17.40 -2.61
CA SER A 116 2.56 18.84 -2.76
C SER A 116 3.71 19.18 -3.70
N VAL A 117 4.44 18.16 -4.13
CA VAL A 117 5.59 18.29 -5.02
C VAL A 117 5.12 18.37 -6.47
N HIS A 118 5.57 19.40 -7.17
CA HIS A 118 5.33 19.59 -8.60
C HIS A 118 6.63 19.64 -9.44
N GLU A 119 7.80 19.73 -8.81
CA GLU A 119 9.09 19.73 -9.48
C GLU A 119 9.41 18.35 -10.09
N LEU A 120 9.84 18.33 -11.35
CA LEU A 120 10.11 17.08 -12.09
C LEU A 120 11.14 16.18 -11.39
N SER A 121 12.20 16.76 -10.80
CA SER A 121 13.23 16.01 -10.07
C SER A 121 12.67 15.25 -8.87
N LEU A 122 11.84 15.91 -8.07
CA LEU A 122 11.22 15.31 -6.89
C LEU A 122 10.12 14.32 -7.28
N ILE A 123 9.40 14.54 -8.40
CA ILE A 123 8.46 13.56 -8.97
C ILE A 123 9.19 12.28 -9.38
N GLN A 124 10.35 12.40 -10.03
CA GLN A 124 11.21 11.25 -10.36
C GLN A 124 11.66 10.51 -9.10
N ASP A 125 12.09 11.24 -8.07
CA ASP A 125 12.45 10.67 -6.77
C ASP A 125 11.25 9.91 -6.16
N ILE A 126 10.06 10.50 -6.11
CA ILE A 126 8.82 9.85 -5.64
C ILE A 126 8.52 8.56 -6.40
N ASN A 127 8.64 8.58 -7.74
CA ASN A 127 8.41 7.41 -8.58
C ASN A 127 9.39 6.28 -8.24
N SER A 128 10.67 6.62 -8.06
CA SER A 128 11.70 5.68 -7.63
C SER A 128 11.39 5.12 -6.24
N ILE A 129 11.06 5.99 -5.28
CA ILE A 129 10.69 5.62 -3.90
C ILE A 129 9.51 4.66 -3.89
N CYS A 130 8.43 4.94 -4.63
CA CYS A 130 7.24 4.08 -4.62
C CYS A 130 7.50 2.73 -5.30
N SER A 131 8.20 2.73 -6.44
CA SER A 131 8.52 1.49 -7.16
C SER A 131 9.41 0.58 -6.31
N ASN A 132 10.48 1.13 -5.72
CA ASN A 132 11.40 0.39 -4.89
C ASN A 132 10.79 0.01 -3.53
N GLY A 133 10.08 0.95 -2.89
CA GLY A 133 9.36 0.72 -1.64
C GLY A 133 8.33 -0.41 -1.76
N CYS A 134 7.59 -0.47 -2.88
CA CYS A 134 6.68 -1.59 -3.16
C CYS A 134 7.41 -2.94 -3.21
N ARG A 135 8.59 -3.01 -3.86
CA ARG A 135 9.40 -4.23 -3.94
C ARG A 135 9.96 -4.63 -2.57
N ILE A 136 10.52 -3.67 -1.82
CA ILE A 136 11.06 -3.89 -0.48
C ILE A 136 9.96 -4.38 0.46
N ALA A 137 8.80 -3.72 0.48
CA ALA A 137 7.67 -4.12 1.32
C ALA A 137 7.14 -5.53 0.97
N LYS A 138 7.15 -5.93 -0.31
CA LYS A 138 6.85 -7.31 -0.71
C LYS A 138 7.87 -8.31 -0.14
N CYS A 139 9.16 -8.01 -0.21
CA CYS A 139 10.20 -8.85 0.41
C CYS A 139 10.03 -8.94 1.94
N MET A 140 9.74 -7.81 2.59
CA MET A 140 9.49 -7.76 4.03
C MET A 140 8.29 -8.63 4.43
N LYS A 141 7.20 -8.62 3.64
CA LYS A 141 6.05 -9.51 3.86
C LYS A 141 6.48 -10.97 3.88
N GLU A 142 7.22 -11.43 2.86
CA GLU A 142 7.70 -12.83 2.81
C GLU A 142 8.63 -13.15 3.99
N TYR A 143 9.48 -12.20 4.40
CA TYR A 143 10.33 -12.36 5.58
C TYR A 143 9.53 -12.52 6.87
N PHE A 144 8.52 -11.68 7.09
CA PHE A 144 7.71 -11.77 8.30
C PHE A 144 6.80 -13.00 8.32
N VAL A 145 6.32 -13.44 7.15
CA VAL A 145 5.68 -14.75 6.99
C VAL A 145 6.63 -15.86 7.47
N TYR A 146 7.87 -15.88 6.95
CA TYR A 146 8.88 -16.86 7.34
C TYR A 146 9.19 -16.82 8.85
N LYS A 147 9.24 -15.62 9.43
CA LYS A 147 9.43 -15.40 10.88
C LYS A 147 8.17 -15.65 11.71
N LYS A 148 7.06 -16.06 11.09
CA LYS A 148 5.75 -16.23 11.71
C LYS A 148 5.27 -14.97 12.46
N ASN A 149 5.67 -13.79 12.03
CA ASN A 149 5.31 -12.51 12.64
C ASN A 149 4.09 -11.91 11.94
N PHE A 150 2.92 -12.02 12.55
CA PHE A 150 1.64 -11.67 11.94
C PHE A 150 1.53 -10.19 11.59
N LYS A 151 1.75 -9.30 12.58
CA LYS A 151 1.69 -7.84 12.42
C LYS A 151 2.69 -7.36 11.37
N GLY A 152 3.92 -7.90 11.39
CA GLY A 152 4.94 -7.57 10.40
C GLY A 152 4.53 -7.95 8.98
N ALA A 153 3.99 -9.16 8.78
CA ALA A 153 3.56 -9.63 7.47
C ALA A 153 2.39 -8.80 6.93
N VAL A 154 1.37 -8.59 7.77
CA VAL A 154 0.18 -7.80 7.45
C VAL A 154 0.55 -6.36 7.08
N ASN A 155 1.29 -5.67 7.94
CA ASN A 155 1.64 -4.27 7.71
C ASN A 155 2.55 -4.11 6.48
N SER A 156 3.46 -5.06 6.23
CA SER A 156 4.30 -5.05 5.02
C SER A 156 3.47 -5.26 3.75
N ALA A 157 2.46 -6.13 3.80
CA ALA A 157 1.53 -6.32 2.68
C ALA A 157 0.70 -5.06 2.40
N LEU A 158 0.19 -4.40 3.45
CA LEU A 158 -0.53 -3.13 3.32
C LEU A 158 0.36 -2.03 2.75
N LEU A 159 1.59 -1.90 3.26
CA LEU A 159 2.55 -0.91 2.77
C LEU A 159 2.91 -1.14 1.29
N ALA A 160 3.09 -2.40 0.88
CA ALA A 160 3.31 -2.74 -0.53
C ALA A 160 2.13 -2.31 -1.41
N LYS A 161 0.89 -2.51 -0.95
CA LYS A 161 -0.32 -2.02 -1.65
C LYS A 161 -0.33 -0.50 -1.71
N SER A 162 -0.01 0.17 -0.61
CA SER A 162 0.02 1.63 -0.55
C SER A 162 1.02 2.24 -1.51
N PHE A 163 2.25 1.72 -1.57
CA PHE A 163 3.24 2.18 -2.55
C PHE A 163 2.81 1.92 -3.99
N ASN A 164 2.21 0.76 -4.25
CA ASN A 164 1.73 0.43 -5.59
C ASN A 164 0.62 1.38 -6.06
N GLN A 165 -0.27 1.78 -5.16
CA GLN A 165 -1.40 2.68 -5.45
C GLN A 165 -1.08 4.17 -5.26
N LYS A 166 0.08 4.48 -4.66
CA LYS A 166 0.45 5.82 -4.19
C LYS A 166 -0.70 6.43 -3.38
N LEU A 167 -1.15 5.68 -2.37
CA LEU A 167 -2.29 6.01 -1.54
C LEU A 167 -2.26 5.17 -0.26
N TRP A 168 -2.54 5.77 0.89
CA TRP A 168 -2.76 5.04 2.14
C TRP A 168 -3.92 4.05 2.02
N ASP A 169 -3.81 2.92 2.70
CA ASP A 169 -4.80 1.85 2.71
C ASP A 169 -6.13 2.26 3.37
N ASP A 170 -6.10 3.21 4.29
CA ASP A 170 -7.25 3.79 4.98
C ASP A 170 -7.77 5.10 4.35
N SER A 171 -7.25 5.48 3.18
CA SER A 171 -7.71 6.68 2.46
C SER A 171 -9.21 6.59 2.11
N PRO A 172 -9.97 7.69 2.24
CA PRO A 172 -11.37 7.72 1.79
C PRO A 172 -11.50 7.72 0.26
N TYR A 173 -10.43 7.99 -0.48
CA TYR A 173 -10.43 8.17 -1.94
C TYR A 173 -10.13 6.87 -2.69
N LEU A 174 -10.85 5.80 -2.34
CA LEU A 174 -10.65 4.44 -2.86
C LEU A 174 -10.58 4.38 -4.40
N LEU A 175 -11.40 5.19 -5.09
CA LEU A 175 -11.53 5.17 -6.54
C LEU A 175 -10.27 5.66 -7.27
N LYS A 176 -9.34 6.37 -6.62
CA LYS A 176 -8.05 6.76 -7.21
C LYS A 176 -7.23 5.55 -7.69
N GLN A 177 -7.53 4.34 -7.20
CA GLN A 177 -6.88 3.11 -7.65
C GLN A 177 -7.22 2.74 -9.11
N LEU A 178 -8.29 3.31 -9.68
CA LEU A 178 -8.68 3.05 -11.06
C LEU A 178 -7.87 3.90 -12.05
N PRO A 179 -7.45 3.32 -13.18
CA PRO A 179 -6.84 4.07 -14.27
C PRO A 179 -7.70 5.26 -14.69
N GLY A 180 -7.07 6.44 -14.86
CA GLY A 180 -7.78 7.66 -15.26
C GLY A 180 -8.39 8.48 -14.12
N ILE A 181 -8.42 7.96 -12.88
CA ILE A 181 -8.88 8.73 -11.71
C ILE A 181 -7.70 9.36 -10.98
N GLY A 182 -7.51 10.67 -11.16
CA GLY A 182 -6.63 11.49 -10.32
C GLY A 182 -7.31 11.93 -9.02
N MET A 183 -6.56 12.55 -8.10
CA MET A 183 -7.12 12.95 -6.80
C MET A 183 -8.28 13.95 -6.91
N ILE A 184 -8.20 14.92 -7.84
CA ILE A 184 -9.29 15.88 -8.10
C ILE A 184 -10.58 15.14 -8.44
N THR A 185 -10.50 14.15 -9.34
CA THR A 185 -11.63 13.32 -9.75
C THR A 185 -12.13 12.45 -8.59
N ALA A 186 -11.23 11.85 -7.80
CA ALA A 186 -11.61 11.06 -6.63
C ALA A 186 -12.34 11.89 -5.57
N LYS A 187 -11.90 13.14 -5.33
CA LYS A 187 -12.56 14.10 -4.42
C LYS A 187 -13.95 14.47 -4.92
N ALA A 188 -14.10 14.75 -6.21
CA ALA A 188 -15.38 15.07 -6.83
C ALA A 188 -16.38 13.88 -6.77
N LEU A 189 -15.92 12.66 -7.03
CA LEU A 189 -16.74 11.45 -6.86
C LEU A 189 -17.16 11.24 -5.40
N HIS A 190 -16.22 11.45 -4.47
CA HIS A 190 -16.50 11.33 -3.04
C HIS A 190 -17.53 12.36 -2.55
N SER A 191 -17.48 13.61 -3.05
CA SER A 191 -18.43 14.66 -2.66
C SER A 191 -19.85 14.40 -3.16
N MET A 192 -20.03 13.74 -4.31
CA MET A 192 -21.33 13.27 -4.80
C MET A 192 -21.78 11.92 -4.21
N GLY A 193 -21.08 11.40 -3.20
CA GLY A 193 -21.46 10.16 -2.50
C GLY A 193 -20.98 8.85 -3.15
N VAL A 194 -20.24 8.92 -4.25
CA VAL A 194 -19.67 7.74 -4.92
C VAL A 194 -18.35 7.37 -4.23
N LYS A 195 -18.45 6.54 -3.18
CA LYS A 195 -17.34 6.20 -2.25
C LYS A 195 -16.86 4.74 -2.33
N SER A 196 -17.44 3.92 -3.20
CA SER A 196 -17.09 2.51 -3.38
C SER A 196 -17.12 2.13 -4.86
N PHE A 197 -16.49 0.99 -5.19
CA PHE A 197 -16.54 0.43 -6.54
C PHE A 197 -17.97 0.06 -6.94
N GLU A 198 -18.78 -0.44 -6.00
CA GLU A 198 -20.21 -0.70 -6.22
C GLU A 198 -20.97 0.59 -6.54
N ALA A 199 -20.77 1.65 -5.75
CA ALA A 199 -21.44 2.92 -6.00
C ALA A 199 -21.04 3.50 -7.37
N LEU A 200 -19.79 3.29 -7.80
CA LEU A 200 -19.32 3.70 -9.12
C LEU A 200 -19.96 2.85 -10.24
N ALA A 201 -20.13 1.55 -10.03
CA ALA A 201 -20.80 0.66 -10.97
C ALA A 201 -22.26 1.05 -11.21
N GLU A 202 -22.96 1.50 -10.16
CA GLU A 202 -24.36 1.93 -10.24
C GLU A 202 -24.53 3.40 -10.68
N ALA A 203 -23.50 4.23 -10.52
CA ALA A 203 -23.58 5.65 -10.85
C ALA A 203 -23.83 5.91 -12.36
N ASP A 204 -24.61 6.95 -12.64
CA ASP A 204 -24.87 7.42 -14.01
C ASP A 204 -23.58 8.02 -14.62
N PRO A 205 -23.10 7.50 -15.76
CA PRO A 205 -21.89 8.02 -16.43
C PRO A 205 -21.95 9.52 -16.74
N ARG A 206 -23.12 10.06 -17.07
CA ARG A 206 -23.29 11.47 -17.44
C ARG A 206 -23.24 12.37 -16.20
N LYS A 207 -23.74 11.88 -15.06
CA LYS A 207 -23.57 12.58 -13.77
C LYS A 207 -22.11 12.60 -13.32
N ILE A 208 -21.37 11.50 -13.55
CA ILE A 208 -19.93 11.45 -13.29
C ILE A 208 -19.21 12.52 -14.12
N GLU A 209 -19.48 12.58 -15.42
CA GLU A 209 -18.88 13.57 -16.34
C GLU A 209 -19.16 15.01 -15.89
N LEU A 210 -20.41 15.30 -15.54
CA LEU A 210 -20.83 16.61 -15.03
C LEU A 210 -20.08 17.01 -13.76
N VAL A 211 -20.07 16.15 -12.73
CA VAL A 211 -19.45 16.46 -11.43
C VAL A 211 -17.91 16.51 -11.52
N THR A 212 -17.32 15.70 -12.38
CA THR A 212 -15.86 15.66 -12.56
C THR A 212 -15.35 16.72 -13.56
N GLY A 213 -16.24 17.42 -14.26
CA GLY A 213 -15.88 18.38 -15.32
C GLY A 213 -15.19 17.72 -16.51
N ARG A 214 -15.43 16.42 -16.74
CA ARG A 214 -14.82 15.64 -17.82
C ARG A 214 -15.80 15.49 -18.98
N LYS A 215 -15.27 15.45 -20.21
CA LYS A 215 -16.09 15.30 -21.41
C LYS A 215 -16.50 13.84 -21.62
N TYR A 216 -17.66 13.65 -22.25
CA TYR A 216 -18.07 12.37 -22.81
C TYR A 216 -16.93 11.77 -23.66
N PRO A 217 -16.66 10.45 -23.60
CA PRO A 217 -17.34 9.39 -22.82
C PRO A 217 -16.60 9.00 -21.52
N PHE A 218 -15.99 9.94 -20.81
CA PHE A 218 -15.18 9.66 -19.61
C PHE A 218 -15.88 8.79 -18.55
N GLY A 219 -17.17 9.03 -18.30
CA GLY A 219 -17.93 8.27 -17.30
C GLY A 219 -18.02 6.79 -17.66
N ASN A 220 -18.22 6.47 -18.94
CA ASN A 220 -18.28 5.08 -19.41
C ASN A 220 -16.89 4.43 -19.29
N HIS A 221 -15.84 5.11 -19.74
CA HIS A 221 -14.46 4.59 -19.64
C HIS A 221 -14.03 4.26 -18.20
N ILE A 222 -14.40 5.11 -17.24
CA ILE A 222 -14.11 4.86 -15.83
C ILE A 222 -14.89 3.64 -15.30
N LYS A 223 -16.15 3.46 -15.72
CA LYS A 223 -16.92 2.27 -15.35
C LYS A 223 -16.32 1.01 -15.97
N ASP A 224 -15.90 1.05 -17.23
CA ASP A 224 -15.20 -0.07 -17.88
C ASP A 224 -13.90 -0.43 -17.15
N SER A 225 -13.22 0.54 -16.56
CA SER A 225 -12.01 0.31 -15.77
C SER A 225 -12.25 -0.58 -14.53
N LEU A 226 -13.49 -0.74 -14.06
CA LEU A 226 -13.85 -1.68 -12.99
C LEU A 226 -13.50 -3.13 -13.38
N LEU A 227 -13.47 -3.46 -14.67
CA LEU A 227 -13.05 -4.78 -15.17
C LEU A 227 -11.58 -5.08 -14.90
N SER A 228 -10.76 -4.06 -14.59
CA SER A 228 -9.36 -4.22 -14.21
C SER A 228 -9.16 -4.64 -12.75
N LEU A 229 -10.21 -4.59 -11.93
CA LEU A 229 -10.17 -4.98 -10.53
C LEU A 229 -10.09 -6.51 -10.40
N PRO A 230 -9.49 -7.01 -9.30
CA PRO A 230 -9.56 -8.43 -8.99
C PRO A 230 -11.01 -8.88 -8.83
N PRO A 231 -11.29 -10.17 -9.09
CA PRO A 231 -12.62 -10.73 -8.91
C PRO A 231 -13.09 -10.53 -7.47
N LYS A 232 -14.40 -10.39 -7.30
CA LYS A 232 -15.01 -10.38 -5.99
C LYS A 232 -14.96 -11.78 -5.39
N VAL A 233 -14.51 -11.88 -4.15
CA VAL A 233 -14.35 -13.15 -3.43
C VAL A 233 -15.11 -13.03 -2.12
N ASP A 234 -16.01 -13.97 -1.85
CA ASP A 234 -16.60 -14.19 -0.53
C ASP A 234 -15.67 -15.06 0.30
N VAL A 235 -15.57 -14.78 1.60
CA VAL A 235 -14.75 -15.55 2.54
C VAL A 235 -15.64 -16.02 3.67
N LYS A 236 -15.73 -17.35 3.86
CA LYS A 236 -16.45 -17.97 4.97
C LYS A 236 -15.48 -18.75 5.83
N LEU A 237 -15.57 -18.57 7.14
CA LEU A 237 -14.80 -19.30 8.14
C LEU A 237 -15.79 -20.14 8.96
N THR A 238 -15.59 -21.45 8.98
CA THR A 238 -16.41 -22.38 9.77
C THR A 238 -15.50 -23.23 10.65
N GLU A 239 -15.84 -23.33 11.94
CA GLU A 239 -15.20 -24.27 12.85
C GLU A 239 -15.83 -25.65 12.69
N MET A 240 -15.00 -26.69 12.59
CA MET A 240 -15.44 -28.07 12.58
C MET A 240 -15.21 -28.68 13.96
N GLU A 241 -16.22 -29.38 14.45
CA GLU A 241 -16.09 -30.19 15.67
C GLU A 241 -14.96 -31.19 15.50
N SER A 242 -14.06 -31.19 16.48
CA SER A 242 -12.88 -32.05 16.51
C SER A 242 -13.01 -32.94 17.73
N HIS A 243 -13.16 -34.25 17.51
CA HIS A 243 -13.21 -35.24 18.60
C HIS A 243 -11.86 -35.42 19.33
N THR A 244 -10.83 -34.66 18.97
CA THR A 244 -9.52 -34.67 19.63
C THR A 244 -9.38 -33.46 20.57
N HIS A 245 -9.20 -33.73 21.87
CA HIS A 245 -9.03 -32.69 22.90
C HIS A 245 -7.92 -31.70 22.52
N GLY A 246 -8.24 -30.40 22.52
CA GLY A 246 -7.26 -29.30 22.39
C GLY A 246 -6.88 -28.87 20.96
N LYS A 247 -7.51 -29.40 19.89
CA LYS A 247 -7.27 -28.94 18.51
C LYS A 247 -8.56 -28.51 17.83
N SER A 248 -8.73 -27.21 17.59
CA SER A 248 -9.79 -26.67 16.71
C SER A 248 -9.40 -26.83 15.25
N LYS A 249 -10.33 -27.30 14.42
CA LYS A 249 -10.19 -27.33 12.96
C LYS A 249 -11.01 -26.20 12.36
N LEU A 250 -10.35 -25.32 11.63
CA LEU A 250 -11.00 -24.22 10.91
C LEU A 250 -11.00 -24.52 9.42
N VAL A 251 -12.14 -24.34 8.76
CA VAL A 251 -12.30 -24.42 7.31
C VAL A 251 -12.54 -23.02 6.77
N VAL A 252 -11.65 -22.56 5.89
CA VAL A 252 -11.81 -21.31 5.15
C VAL A 252 -12.27 -21.64 3.74
N THR A 253 -13.47 -21.20 3.38
CA THR A 253 -14.01 -21.32 2.03
C THR A 253 -13.92 -19.97 1.31
N LEU A 254 -13.27 -19.96 0.16
CA LEU A 254 -13.17 -18.81 -0.73
C LEU A 254 -14.05 -19.03 -1.95
N THR A 255 -15.05 -18.18 -2.16
CA THR A 255 -15.98 -18.30 -3.28
C THR A 255 -15.84 -17.10 -4.21
N ARG A 256 -15.45 -17.33 -5.46
CA ARG A 256 -15.41 -16.29 -6.48
C ARG A 256 -16.84 -15.94 -6.91
N ILE A 257 -17.27 -14.70 -6.69
CA ILE A 257 -18.65 -14.25 -6.94
C ILE A 257 -18.78 -13.69 -8.36
N SER A 258 -17.73 -13.03 -8.88
CA SER A 258 -17.74 -12.43 -10.22
C SER A 258 -16.80 -13.17 -11.16
N GLN A 259 -17.20 -13.31 -12.43
CA GLN A 259 -16.26 -13.73 -13.48
C GLN A 259 -15.14 -12.70 -13.57
N SER A 260 -13.89 -13.16 -13.76
CA SER A 260 -12.82 -12.24 -14.12
C SER A 260 -13.13 -11.65 -15.48
N GLY A 261 -13.16 -10.31 -15.58
CA GLY A 261 -13.05 -9.66 -16.89
C GLY A 261 -11.80 -10.15 -17.62
N GLN A 262 -11.73 -9.95 -18.93
CA GLN A 262 -10.54 -10.24 -19.76
C GLN A 262 -9.39 -9.27 -19.41
N SER A 263 -8.93 -9.30 -18.16
CA SER A 263 -7.75 -8.57 -17.72
C SER A 263 -6.53 -9.41 -18.06
N ALA A 264 -5.61 -8.86 -18.86
CA ALA A 264 -4.31 -9.46 -19.10
C ALA A 264 -3.47 -9.61 -17.80
N LYS A 265 -3.87 -8.95 -16.70
CA LYS A 265 -3.18 -9.02 -15.42
C LYS A 265 -3.65 -10.23 -14.62
N ARG A 266 -2.70 -11.08 -14.24
CA ARG A 266 -2.93 -12.14 -13.26
C ARG A 266 -3.07 -11.52 -11.88
N HIS A 267 -4.20 -11.78 -11.23
CA HIS A 267 -4.42 -11.43 -9.83
C HIS A 267 -3.95 -12.60 -8.95
N TYR A 268 -3.57 -12.30 -7.71
CA TYR A 268 -3.31 -13.30 -6.68
C TYR A 268 -3.76 -12.73 -5.34
N ALA A 269 -4.00 -13.61 -4.38
CA ALA A 269 -4.28 -13.27 -2.99
C ALA A 269 -3.26 -13.96 -2.07
N ASP A 270 -2.91 -13.29 -0.99
CA ASP A 270 -2.20 -13.89 0.15
C ASP A 270 -3.23 -14.13 1.26
N MET A 271 -3.46 -15.39 1.61
CA MET A 271 -4.25 -15.77 2.78
C MET A 271 -3.30 -15.94 3.95
N ILE A 272 -3.42 -15.10 4.97
CA ILE A 272 -2.62 -15.16 6.20
C ILE A 272 -3.59 -15.34 7.36
N ILE A 273 -3.46 -16.44 8.10
CA ILE A 273 -4.23 -16.72 9.31
C ILE A 273 -3.24 -16.68 10.48
N GLY A 274 -3.55 -15.84 11.47
CA GLY A 274 -2.72 -15.64 12.65
C GLY A 274 -3.52 -15.04 13.79
N LEU A 275 -2.92 -15.03 14.98
CA LEU A 275 -3.44 -14.33 16.16
C LEU A 275 -2.68 -13.02 16.32
N GLU A 276 -3.44 -11.92 16.48
CA GLU A 276 -2.86 -10.60 16.64
C GLU A 276 -2.24 -10.39 18.03
N GLU A 277 -2.82 -10.99 19.06
CA GLU A 277 -2.35 -10.94 20.46
C GLU A 277 -0.94 -11.53 20.57
N ASP A 278 -0.79 -12.76 20.09
CA ASP A 278 0.49 -13.50 20.10
C ASP A 278 1.42 -13.12 18.95
N ASN A 279 0.97 -12.23 18.06
CA ASN A 279 1.69 -11.82 16.86
C ASN A 279 2.20 -13.00 16.00
N THR A 280 1.46 -14.10 15.97
CA THR A 280 1.92 -15.38 15.40
C THR A 280 1.09 -15.78 14.18
N ILE A 281 1.77 -16.25 13.12
CA ILE A 281 1.12 -16.81 11.91
C ILE A 281 0.98 -18.32 12.07
N PHE A 282 -0.24 -18.82 11.88
CA PHE A 282 -0.56 -20.25 11.85
C PHE A 282 -0.60 -20.83 10.44
N PHE A 283 -1.05 -20.02 9.47
CA PHE A 283 -1.22 -20.47 8.10
C PHE A 283 -0.93 -19.32 7.13
N HIS A 284 -0.22 -19.63 6.04
CA HIS A 284 -0.03 -18.73 4.92
C HIS A 284 -0.10 -19.50 3.61
N GLU A 285 -0.91 -19.01 2.67
CA GLU A 285 -1.00 -19.56 1.33
C GLU A 285 -1.19 -18.45 0.28
N LYS A 286 -0.58 -18.64 -0.90
CA LYS A 286 -0.79 -17.79 -2.06
C LYS A 286 -1.82 -18.43 -2.99
N ILE A 287 -2.97 -17.78 -3.11
CA ILE A 287 -4.06 -18.20 -3.99
C ILE A 287 -3.92 -17.47 -5.33
N ARG A 288 -4.00 -18.20 -6.44
CA ARG A 288 -3.88 -17.67 -7.80
C ARG A 288 -5.22 -17.68 -8.53
#